data_AF-A0A2S9QSW2-F1
#
_entry.id   AF-A0A2S9QSW2-F1
#
_cell.length_a   1.000
_cell.length_b   1.000
_cell.length_c   1.000
_cell.angle_alpha   90.00
_cell.angle_beta   90.00
_cell.angle_gamma   90.00
#
_symmetry.space_group_name_H-M   'P 1'
#
loop_
_entity.id
_entity.type
_entity.pdbx_description
1 polymer ?
#
loop_
_entity_poly.entity_id
_entity_poly.type
_entity_poly.pdbx_seq_one_letter_code
_entity_poly.pdbx_strand_id
1 'polypeptide(L)'
;MTPDPVTPEPGGEPEAVSVLDPAGIDCVLAAGDASDLEELRAWLRALPEDAYGRVFVEVFAEMQIEPLPVPAHVGVTWLVREQREESPRPGLGRRRGEALASAVDAWFDEWLWADSEAVRNIQLWMGARTSPVMQSYWAALDRRLEKRWPGTCQQACRNACPRRH
;
A
#
# COMPACT_ATOMS: atom_id res chain seq x y z
N MET A 1 -38.33 -36.97 38.60
CA MET A 1 -38.29 -35.49 38.58
C MET A 1 -37.00 -35.13 37.87
N THR A 2 -37.09 -34.97 36.56
CA THR A 2 -35.97 -34.79 35.62
C THR A 2 -35.84 -33.28 35.38
N PRO A 3 -34.63 -32.68 35.39
CA PRO A 3 -34.51 -31.27 35.04
C PRO A 3 -34.71 -31.08 33.53
N ASP A 4 -35.39 -29.99 33.16
CA ASP A 4 -35.59 -29.55 31.77
C ASP A 4 -34.25 -29.18 31.10
N PRO A 5 -34.12 -29.35 29.77
CA PRO A 5 -32.97 -28.87 29.04
C PRO A 5 -33.00 -27.34 28.94
N VAL A 6 -31.91 -26.68 29.36
CA VAL A 6 -31.73 -25.25 29.14
C VAL A 6 -31.45 -25.02 27.65
N THR A 7 -32.30 -24.24 26.99
CA THR A 7 -32.07 -23.76 25.62
C THR A 7 -31.01 -22.67 25.67
N PRO A 8 -29.92 -22.72 24.87
CA PRO A 8 -29.00 -21.59 24.78
C PRO A 8 -29.64 -20.44 24.00
N GLU A 9 -29.68 -19.25 24.61
CA GLU A 9 -30.09 -17.99 23.98
C GLU A 9 -29.17 -17.66 22.79
N PRO A 10 -29.69 -17.20 21.63
CA PRO A 10 -28.84 -16.88 20.49
C PRO A 10 -28.22 -15.49 20.65
N GLY A 11 -26.88 -15.45 20.54
CA GLY A 11 -26.12 -14.30 20.05
C GLY A 11 -26.29 -12.99 20.81
N GLY A 12 -25.42 -12.75 21.80
CA GLY A 12 -25.06 -11.38 22.13
C GLY A 12 -24.59 -10.69 20.84
N GLU A 13 -25.14 -9.51 20.55
CA GLU A 13 -24.70 -8.70 19.40
C GLU A 13 -23.17 -8.61 19.41
N PRO A 14 -22.50 -8.70 18.24
CA PRO A 14 -21.06 -8.61 18.18
C PRO A 14 -20.65 -7.23 18.72
N GLU A 15 -20.25 -7.20 19.98
CA GLU A 15 -19.66 -6.04 20.61
C GLU A 15 -18.39 -5.75 19.81
N ALA A 16 -18.47 -4.75 18.94
CA ALA A 16 -17.36 -4.34 18.08
C ALA A 16 -16.27 -3.75 18.98
N VAL A 17 -15.42 -4.64 19.51
CA VAL A 17 -14.20 -4.28 20.21
C VAL A 17 -13.27 -3.69 19.15
N SER A 18 -13.13 -2.37 19.15
CA SER A 18 -12.06 -1.69 18.43
C SER A 18 -10.73 -2.06 19.08
N VAL A 19 -10.10 -3.11 18.57
CA VAL A 19 -8.70 -3.42 18.84
C VAL A 19 -7.86 -2.42 18.05
N LEU A 20 -7.47 -1.33 18.68
CA LEU A 20 -6.21 -0.66 18.30
C LEU A 20 -5.12 -1.70 18.49
N ASP A 21 -4.46 -2.15 17.43
CA ASP A 21 -3.36 -3.10 17.57
C ASP A 21 -2.30 -2.48 18.50
N PRO A 22 -2.11 -3.02 19.72
CA PRO A 22 -1.18 -2.46 20.68
C PRO A 22 0.27 -2.54 20.21
N ALA A 23 0.57 -3.32 19.16
CA ALA A 23 1.91 -3.55 18.66
C ALA A 23 2.42 -2.45 17.72
N GLY A 24 1.56 -1.54 17.23
CA GLY A 24 2.02 -0.48 16.31
C GLY A 24 2.52 -1.02 14.96
N ILE A 25 1.93 -2.12 14.48
CA ILE A 25 2.38 -2.77 13.24
C ILE A 25 2.18 -1.81 12.06
N ASP A 26 3.29 -1.44 11.42
CA ASP A 26 3.33 -0.53 10.29
C ASP A 26 2.82 -1.24 9.03
N CYS A 27 1.63 -0.83 8.56
CA CYS A 27 1.18 -1.19 7.23
C CYS A 27 2.01 -0.42 6.21
N VAL A 28 2.67 -1.10 5.29
CA VAL A 28 3.54 -0.47 4.30
C VAL A 28 2.92 -0.51 2.90
N LEU A 29 2.97 0.62 2.21
CA LEU A 29 2.67 0.68 0.78
C LEU A 29 3.82 1.40 0.06
N ALA A 30 4.42 0.72 -0.90
CA ALA A 30 5.41 1.33 -1.79
C ALA A 30 4.96 1.24 -3.24
N ALA A 31 5.20 2.32 -3.99
CA ALA A 31 4.92 2.37 -5.42
C ALA A 31 6.06 3.08 -6.14
N GLY A 32 6.75 2.36 -7.02
CA GLY A 32 7.88 2.88 -7.80
C GLY A 32 7.98 2.24 -9.17
N ASP A 33 9.00 2.63 -9.91
CA ASP A 33 9.34 2.02 -11.18
C ASP A 33 10.82 1.61 -11.24
N ALA A 34 11.25 1.07 -12.39
CA ALA A 34 12.62 0.61 -12.59
C ALA A 34 13.70 1.65 -12.22
N SER A 35 13.40 2.96 -12.30
CA SER A 35 14.36 4.00 -11.95
C SER A 35 14.55 4.19 -10.44
N ASP A 36 13.64 3.67 -9.62
CA ASP A 36 13.69 3.85 -8.17
C ASP A 36 14.17 2.60 -7.40
N LEU A 37 14.57 1.53 -8.10
CA LEU A 37 14.90 0.24 -7.48
C LEU A 37 15.98 0.35 -6.41
N GLU A 38 16.99 1.19 -6.59
CA GLU A 38 18.06 1.37 -5.61
C GLU A 38 17.53 1.98 -4.30
N GLU A 39 16.77 3.07 -4.39
CA GLU A 39 16.18 3.75 -3.25
C GLU A 39 15.13 2.89 -2.56
N LEU A 40 14.30 2.19 -3.34
CA LEU A 40 13.30 1.26 -2.83
C LEU A 40 13.95 0.12 -2.03
N ARG A 41 15.05 -0.47 -2.53
CA ARG A 41 15.80 -1.50 -1.80
C ARG A 41 16.35 -0.98 -0.47
N ALA A 42 16.83 0.26 -0.43
CA ALA A 42 17.33 0.86 0.80
C ALA A 42 16.22 1.05 1.82
N TRP A 43 15.05 1.53 1.39
CA TRP A 43 13.88 1.69 2.24
C TRP A 43 13.34 0.35 2.76
N LEU A 44 13.22 -0.66 1.89
CA LEU A 44 12.71 -1.99 2.28
C LEU A 44 13.60 -2.69 3.32
N ARG A 45 14.92 -2.50 3.25
CA ARG A 45 15.86 -3.03 4.26
C ARG A 45 15.74 -2.35 5.62
N ALA A 46 15.18 -1.15 5.68
CA ALA A 46 14.99 -0.41 6.91
C ALA A 46 13.64 -0.71 7.58
N LEU A 47 12.79 -1.52 6.94
CA LEU A 47 11.50 -1.89 7.49
C LEU A 47 11.64 -2.87 8.67
N PRO A 48 10.75 -2.77 9.68
CA PRO A 48 10.60 -3.80 10.70
C PRO A 48 10.29 -5.18 10.10
N GLU A 49 10.70 -6.26 10.77
CA GLU A 49 10.45 -7.63 10.30
C GLU A 49 8.96 -8.02 10.35
N ASP A 50 8.20 -7.40 11.25
CA ASP A 50 6.77 -7.55 11.44
C ASP A 50 5.94 -6.62 10.54
N ALA A 51 6.57 -5.77 9.73
CA ALA A 51 5.89 -4.93 8.77
C ALA A 51 5.12 -5.80 7.75
N TYR A 52 3.90 -5.39 7.42
CA TYR A 52 3.05 -6.06 6.42
C TYR A 52 2.58 -5.05 5.39
N GLY A 53 2.28 -5.53 4.18
CA GLY A 53 1.68 -4.67 3.17
C GLY A 53 2.07 -5.03 1.74
N ARG A 54 2.23 -4.01 0.89
CA ARG A 54 2.36 -4.19 -0.55
C ARG A 54 3.39 -3.26 -1.17
N VAL A 55 4.18 -3.80 -2.09
CA VAL A 55 5.14 -3.07 -2.93
C VAL A 55 4.73 -3.27 -4.38
N PHE A 56 4.44 -2.19 -5.08
CA PHE A 56 4.16 -2.18 -6.51
C PHE A 56 5.36 -1.60 -7.26
N VAL A 57 5.87 -2.35 -8.25
CA VAL A 57 6.98 -1.89 -9.08
C VAL A 57 6.60 -1.98 -10.55
N GLU A 58 6.57 -0.84 -11.23
CA GLU A 58 6.34 -0.79 -12.67
C GLU A 58 7.64 -0.98 -13.46
N VAL A 59 7.61 -1.94 -14.38
CA VAL A 59 8.72 -2.21 -15.32
C VAL A 59 8.18 -2.27 -16.74
N PHE A 60 9.04 -2.02 -17.72
CA PHE A 60 8.64 -2.17 -19.11
C PHE A 60 8.50 -3.65 -19.47
N ALA A 61 9.52 -4.46 -19.15
CA ALA A 61 9.63 -5.87 -19.53
C ALA A 61 9.99 -6.78 -18.36
N GLU A 62 9.69 -8.08 -18.49
CA GLU A 62 10.00 -9.10 -17.46
C GLU A 62 11.49 -9.19 -17.13
N MET A 63 12.37 -8.91 -18.09
CA MET A 63 13.82 -8.95 -17.88
C MET A 63 14.31 -7.95 -16.83
N GLN A 64 13.49 -6.97 -16.46
CA GLN A 64 13.79 -5.97 -15.43
C GLN A 64 13.31 -6.40 -14.04
N ILE A 65 12.68 -7.57 -13.92
CA ILE A 65 12.26 -8.11 -12.62
C ILE A 65 13.51 -8.58 -11.88
N GLU A 66 13.65 -8.08 -10.65
CA GLU A 66 14.79 -8.41 -9.80
C GLU A 66 14.29 -8.78 -8.39
N PRO A 67 14.98 -9.64 -7.64
CA PRO A 67 14.59 -9.94 -6.27
C PRO A 67 14.70 -8.69 -5.39
N LEU A 68 13.69 -8.38 -4.57
CA LEU A 68 13.70 -7.29 -3.59
C LEU A 68 13.81 -7.82 -2.16
N PRO A 69 14.58 -7.14 -1.28
CA PRO A 69 14.70 -7.53 0.11
C PRO A 69 13.47 -7.07 0.89
N VAL A 70 12.41 -7.88 0.91
CA VAL A 70 11.15 -7.57 1.62
C VAL A 70 10.97 -8.42 2.88
N PRO A 71 10.33 -7.90 3.95
CA PRO A 71 9.85 -8.71 5.06
C PRO A 71 8.85 -9.78 4.60
N ALA A 72 8.71 -10.85 5.38
CA ALA A 72 7.87 -12.02 5.02
C ALA A 72 6.39 -11.68 4.79
N HIS A 73 5.89 -10.62 5.44
CA HIS A 73 4.50 -10.18 5.37
C HIS A 73 4.27 -9.06 4.34
N VAL A 74 5.30 -8.68 3.58
CA VAL A 74 5.23 -7.67 2.53
C VAL A 74 5.26 -8.35 1.16
N GLY A 75 4.16 -8.22 0.41
CA GLY A 75 4.08 -8.77 -0.94
C GLY A 75 4.65 -7.80 -1.98
N VAL A 76 5.38 -8.33 -2.97
CA VAL A 76 5.84 -7.55 -4.14
C VAL A 76 5.01 -7.93 -5.36
N THR A 77 4.49 -6.92 -6.06
CA THR A 77 3.76 -7.06 -7.30
C THR A 77 4.47 -6.29 -8.40
N TRP A 78 4.96 -7.02 -9.41
CA TRP A 78 5.57 -6.44 -10.61
C TRP A 78 4.49 -6.12 -11.63
N LEU A 79 4.49 -4.87 -12.11
CA LEU A 79 3.57 -4.37 -13.12
C LEU A 79 4.33 -4.28 -14.44
N VAL A 80 4.32 -5.38 -15.19
CA VAL A 80 5.00 -5.49 -16.48
C VAL A 80 4.14 -4.85 -17.57
N ARG A 81 4.62 -3.74 -18.14
CA ARG A 81 3.85 -2.94 -19.12
C ARG A 81 3.64 -3.65 -20.44
N GLU A 82 4.61 -4.42 -20.93
CA GLU A 82 4.50 -5.13 -22.20
C GLU A 82 3.47 -6.27 -22.19
N GLN A 83 3.24 -6.88 -21.03
CA GLN A 83 2.34 -8.04 -20.87
C GLN A 83 0.89 -7.66 -20.60
N ARG A 84 0.66 -6.47 -20.04
CA ARG A 84 -0.66 -6.08 -19.52
C ARG A 84 -1.64 -5.57 -20.57
N GLU A 85 -1.29 -5.45 -21.87
CA GLU A 85 -2.28 -5.09 -22.90
C GLU A 85 -1.93 -5.49 -24.34
N GLU A 86 -2.97 -5.95 -25.03
CA GLU A 86 -3.14 -5.99 -26.50
C GLU A 86 -3.13 -4.57 -27.05
N SER A 87 -1.95 -3.97 -27.13
CA SER A 87 -1.79 -2.66 -27.75
C SER A 87 -2.02 -2.81 -29.27
N PRO A 88 -2.75 -1.88 -29.94
CA PRO A 88 -2.92 -1.89 -31.41
C PRO A 88 -1.60 -1.82 -32.18
N ARG A 89 -0.50 -1.55 -31.49
CA ARG A 89 0.87 -1.62 -31.97
C ARG A 89 1.70 -2.45 -30.97
N PRO A 90 2.21 -3.62 -31.38
CA PRO A 90 3.13 -4.40 -30.57
C PRO A 90 4.29 -3.52 -30.05
N GLY A 91 4.60 -3.63 -28.76
CA GLY A 91 5.72 -2.91 -28.12
C GLY A 91 5.35 -1.55 -27.50
N LEU A 92 4.11 -1.09 -27.61
CA LEU A 92 3.60 0.11 -26.95
C LEU A 92 2.73 -0.30 -25.74
N GLY A 93 3.32 -0.93 -24.72
CA GLY A 93 2.59 -1.25 -23.47
C GLY A 93 1.92 0.00 -22.85
N ARG A 94 1.11 -0.17 -21.78
CA ARG A 94 0.41 0.94 -21.08
C ARG A 94 1.30 2.17 -20.89
N ARG A 95 0.73 3.38 -20.85
CA ARG A 95 1.54 4.57 -20.54
C ARG A 95 2.18 4.39 -19.16
N ARG A 96 3.46 4.74 -19.05
CA ARG A 96 4.23 4.66 -17.80
C ARG A 96 3.46 5.36 -16.68
N GLY A 97 3.21 4.65 -15.59
CA GLY A 97 2.50 5.14 -14.42
C GLY A 97 1.01 4.81 -14.38
N GLU A 98 0.36 4.43 -15.48
CA GLU A 98 -1.08 4.09 -15.45
C GLU A 98 -1.34 2.80 -14.68
N ALA A 99 -0.53 1.77 -14.92
CA ALA A 99 -0.68 0.50 -14.20
C ALA A 99 -0.39 0.69 -12.72
N LEU A 100 0.66 1.47 -12.40
CA LEU A 100 1.05 1.78 -11.04
C LEU A 100 -0.02 2.58 -10.31
N ALA A 101 -0.54 3.66 -10.92
CA ALA A 101 -1.61 4.47 -10.34
C ALA A 101 -2.86 3.64 -10.06
N SER A 102 -3.28 2.80 -11.00
CA SER A 102 -4.44 1.92 -10.82
C SER A 102 -4.24 0.90 -9.70
N ALA A 103 -3.04 0.31 -9.57
CA ALA A 103 -2.75 -0.65 -8.52
C ALA A 103 -2.75 0.01 -7.13
N VAL A 104 -2.20 1.22 -7.03
CA VAL A 104 -2.22 1.99 -5.78
C VAL A 104 -3.65 2.38 -5.42
N ASP A 105 -4.45 2.85 -6.38
CA ASP A 105 -5.84 3.28 -6.13
C ASP A 105 -6.71 2.11 -5.65
N ALA A 106 -6.59 0.95 -6.30
CA ALA A 106 -7.30 -0.27 -5.89
C ALA A 106 -6.89 -0.72 -4.47
N TRP A 107 -5.61 -0.57 -4.11
CA TRP A 107 -5.16 -0.87 -2.75
C TRP A 107 -5.78 0.07 -1.73
N PHE A 108 -5.86 1.37 -2.02
CA PHE A 108 -6.54 2.32 -1.14
C PHE A 108 -8.05 2.06 -1.06
N ASP A 109 -8.71 1.67 -2.17
CA ASP A 109 -10.12 1.27 -2.21
C ASP A 109 -10.40 0.12 -1.25
N GLU A 110 -9.55 -0.89 -1.28
CA GLU A 110 -9.70 -2.08 -0.45
C GLU A 110 -9.30 -1.83 1.02
N TRP A 111 -8.20 -1.12 1.28
CA TRP A 111 -7.60 -1.07 2.61
C TRP A 111 -7.89 0.19 3.42
N LEU A 112 -8.21 1.31 2.78
CA LEU A 112 -8.50 2.57 3.48
C LEU A 112 -9.98 2.95 3.50
N TRP A 113 -10.76 2.52 2.50
CA TRP A 113 -12.15 2.95 2.37
C TRP A 113 -13.16 1.86 2.75
N ALA A 114 -12.76 0.60 2.79
CA ALA A 114 -13.65 -0.51 3.17
C ALA A 114 -13.87 -0.64 4.70
N ASP A 115 -12.91 -0.21 5.53
CA ASP A 115 -12.98 -0.36 6.99
C ASP A 115 -12.55 0.93 7.70
N SER A 116 -13.53 1.84 7.87
CA SER A 116 -13.28 3.23 8.29
C SER A 116 -12.94 3.42 9.77
N GLU A 117 -13.05 2.37 10.59
CA GLU A 117 -12.86 2.43 12.05
C GLU A 117 -11.50 1.89 12.52
N ALA A 118 -10.79 1.12 11.69
CA ALA A 118 -9.45 0.64 12.02
C ALA A 118 -8.40 1.77 11.83
N VAL A 119 -7.94 2.37 12.92
CA VAL A 119 -6.79 3.29 12.90
C VAL A 119 -5.54 2.47 12.62
N ARG A 120 -5.03 2.52 11.39
CA ARG A 120 -3.78 1.87 10.97
C ARG A 120 -2.68 2.91 10.80
N ASN A 121 -1.46 2.62 11.28
CA ASN A 121 -0.30 3.41 10.89
C ASN A 121 0.12 2.94 9.49
N ILE A 122 0.04 3.82 8.49
CA ILE A 122 0.40 3.50 7.12
C ILE A 122 1.65 4.28 6.73
N GLN A 123 2.72 3.55 6.42
CA GLN A 123 3.92 4.12 5.84
C GLN A 123 3.85 4.05 4.32
N LEU A 124 3.89 5.23 3.68
CA LEU A 124 3.84 5.37 2.23
C LEU A 124 5.23 5.69 1.68
N TRP A 125 5.66 4.92 0.68
CA TRP A 125 6.83 5.23 -0.13
C TRP A 125 6.39 5.56 -1.57
N MET A 126 6.69 6.79 -2.00
CA MET A 126 6.18 7.38 -3.25
C MET A 126 7.30 7.65 -4.25
N GLY A 127 7.55 6.67 -5.12
CA GLY A 127 8.46 6.74 -6.26
C GLY A 127 7.77 7.09 -7.57
N ALA A 128 8.37 6.65 -8.68
CA ALA A 128 7.97 6.89 -10.06
C ALA A 128 7.78 8.39 -10.38
N ARG A 129 8.54 9.26 -9.68
CA ARG A 129 8.40 10.71 -9.75
C ARG A 129 8.80 11.28 -11.11
N THR A 130 9.47 10.50 -11.95
CA THR A 130 9.78 10.88 -13.33
C THR A 130 8.61 10.64 -14.29
N SER A 131 7.53 9.95 -13.87
CA SER A 131 6.29 9.83 -14.64
C SER A 131 5.32 10.99 -14.35
N PRO A 132 4.90 11.78 -15.36
CA PRO A 132 3.89 12.83 -15.17
C PRO A 132 2.54 12.31 -14.68
N VAL A 133 2.20 11.06 -15.04
CA VAL A 133 0.98 10.38 -14.58
C VAL A 133 1.05 10.17 -13.08
N MET A 134 2.16 9.63 -12.57
CA MET A 134 2.34 9.39 -11.13
C MET A 134 2.48 10.69 -10.34
N GLN A 135 3.16 11.71 -10.87
CA GLN A 135 3.21 13.03 -10.22
C GLN A 135 1.80 13.60 -10.01
N SER A 136 0.95 13.52 -11.05
CA SER A 136 -0.43 14.01 -10.97
C SER A 136 -1.26 13.17 -10.00
N TYR A 137 -1.06 11.85 -9.99
CA TYR A 137 -1.72 10.93 -9.08
C TYR A 137 -1.36 11.20 -7.61
N TRP A 138 -0.07 11.33 -7.29
CA TRP A 138 0.39 11.62 -5.93
C TRP A 138 -0.16 12.95 -5.42
N ALA A 139 -0.13 14.00 -6.25
CA ALA A 139 -0.71 15.28 -5.87
C ALA A 139 -2.24 15.19 -5.61
N ALA A 140 -2.96 14.32 -6.33
CA ALA A 140 -4.37 14.07 -6.09
C ALA A 140 -4.61 13.24 -4.83
N LEU A 141 -3.77 12.23 -4.57
CA LEU A 141 -3.82 11.40 -3.37
C LEU A 141 -3.57 12.24 -2.11
N ASP A 142 -2.55 13.09 -2.11
CA ASP A 142 -2.27 13.99 -0.97
C ASP A 142 -3.49 14.83 -0.61
N ARG A 143 -4.15 15.43 -1.61
CA ARG A 143 -5.40 16.19 -1.40
C ARG A 143 -6.55 15.34 -0.86
N ARG A 144 -6.64 14.06 -1.25
CA ARG A 144 -7.64 13.12 -0.72
C ARG A 144 -7.36 12.78 0.74
N LEU A 145 -6.10 12.51 1.07
CA LEU A 145 -5.66 12.19 2.43
C LEU A 145 -5.87 13.39 3.38
N GLU A 146 -5.51 14.60 2.96
CA GLU A 146 -5.74 15.83 3.74
C GLU A 146 -7.21 16.08 4.06
N LYS A 147 -8.11 15.83 3.09
CA LYS A 147 -9.56 15.96 3.31
C LYS A 147 -10.10 14.95 4.32
N ARG A 148 -9.54 13.74 4.36
CA ARG A 148 -9.99 12.65 5.23
C ARG A 148 -9.41 12.74 6.64
N TRP A 149 -8.15 13.12 6.75
CA TRP A 149 -7.41 13.28 8.01
C TRP A 149 -6.62 14.60 8.01
N PRO A 150 -7.29 15.73 8.28
CA PRO A 150 -6.62 17.01 8.35
C PRO A 150 -5.59 17.00 9.48
N GLY A 151 -4.31 17.26 9.14
CA GLY A 151 -3.21 17.42 10.09
C GLY A 151 -2.29 16.20 10.29
N THR A 152 -2.65 15.00 9.82
CA THR A 152 -1.86 13.77 10.06
C THR A 152 -0.78 13.53 8.98
N CYS A 153 -1.04 13.96 7.73
CA CYS A 153 -0.11 13.80 6.60
C CYS A 153 1.22 14.57 6.82
N GLN A 154 1.16 15.72 7.49
CA GLN A 154 2.34 16.56 7.76
C GLN A 154 3.28 15.96 8.80
N GLN A 155 2.77 15.12 9.72
CA GLN A 155 3.54 14.52 10.80
C GLN A 155 4.24 13.21 10.36
N ALA A 156 3.59 12.39 9.54
CA ALA A 156 4.17 11.16 8.98
C ALA A 156 5.34 11.46 8.03
N CYS A 157 5.19 12.43 7.12
CA CYS A 157 6.27 12.89 6.24
C CYS A 157 7.45 13.52 7.01
N ARG A 158 7.20 14.10 8.19
CA ARG A 158 8.25 14.67 9.06
C ARG A 158 9.07 13.60 9.77
N ASN A 159 8.48 12.46 10.11
CA ASN A 159 9.14 11.38 10.83
C ASN A 159 9.84 10.38 9.90
N ALA A 160 9.35 10.23 8.66
CA ALA A 160 9.95 9.35 7.65
C ALA A 160 11.13 9.98 6.89
N CYS A 161 11.35 11.30 6.99
CA CYS A 161 12.52 11.96 6.44
C CYS A 161 13.66 11.90 7.48
N PRO A 162 14.75 11.14 7.25
CA PRO A 162 15.88 11.18 8.16
C PRO A 162 16.42 12.60 8.17
N ARG A 163 16.36 13.26 9.33
CA ARG A 163 16.93 14.60 9.52
C ARG A 163 18.42 14.52 9.17
N ARG A 164 18.81 15.05 8.01
CA ARG A 164 20.21 15.34 7.72
C ARG A 164 20.57 16.55 8.59
N HIS A 165 21.46 16.32 9.55
CA HIS A 165 22.17 17.37 10.30
C HIS A 165 23.05 18.20 9.36
#